data_AF-A0A6N7PPV6-F1
#
_entry.id   AF-A0A6N7PPV6-F1
#
_cell.length_a   1.000
_cell.length_b   1.000
_cell.length_c   1.000
_cell.angle_alpha   90.00
_cell.angle_beta   90.00
_cell.angle_gamma   90.00
#
_symmetry.space_group_name_H-M   'P 1'
#
loop_
_entity.id
_entity.type
_entity.pdbx_description
1 polymer ?
#
loop_
_entity_poly.entity_id
_entity_poly.type
_entity_poly.pdbx_seq_one_letter_code
_entity_poly.pdbx_strand_id
1 'polypeptide(L)'
;MARPVILLGKGEVSLAAADGDVLAEPEGAGLAAIEALLAQDPRAAVVTSGGDEGFFRASLCLERGVPRVIVRRGALGEAREQELAARARSFGKELFVHDDARGYGRVRAANERVQVGAPEARAWEAAVQAAAGDATCSAAIGLEVDAAWEEAARAAAPLPIDTPVPGLSENLEEVAFANGDKPVLYLVVPARSLEATRARHAGAAMALARTQASPLVVEGATGRRIEGATGEATVHAFFSTDPALAERAASLWEQGSSRNALAIGELLGYPPCCAAAFVALADRRNNAALVYVTAARTRALQARFHPLLDVAVRRVVPFTPCSFGCERAITAAARVLAALPSAQAEALGRALARPVLYLDEARAVALEGARVGEASITFESACFLPAPAPLDAEGELFTRKLLGALFEGGGTLACTEGAFEVRGASFTRRLGRTSPRLGVLLPFDRLSE
;
A
#
# COMPACT_ATOMS: atom_id res chain seq x y z
N MET A 1 6.96 -7.81 -30.67
CA MET A 1 8.06 -7.72 -29.69
C MET A 1 7.72 -6.59 -28.73
N ALA A 2 8.05 -6.71 -27.45
CA ALA A 2 7.84 -5.62 -26.51
C ALA A 2 8.75 -4.44 -26.88
N ARG A 3 8.25 -3.20 -26.74
CA ARG A 3 9.08 -2.00 -26.92
C ARG A 3 10.17 -1.99 -25.85
N PRO A 4 11.44 -1.72 -26.19
CA PRO A 4 12.54 -1.84 -25.24
C PRO A 4 12.52 -0.75 -24.17
N VAL A 5 13.24 -0.99 -23.08
CA VAL A 5 13.67 0.06 -22.15
C VAL A 5 15.09 0.45 -22.51
N ILE A 6 15.37 1.74 -22.61
CA ILE A 6 16.75 2.21 -22.85
C ILE A 6 17.39 2.69 -21.54
N LEU A 7 18.65 2.34 -21.33
CA LEU A 7 19.47 2.80 -20.21
C LEU A 7 20.51 3.79 -20.73
N LEU A 8 20.50 5.02 -20.21
CA LEU A 8 21.41 6.09 -20.62
C LEU A 8 22.29 6.51 -19.42
N GLY A 9 23.60 6.62 -19.66
CA GLY A 9 24.62 6.90 -18.65
C GLY A 9 25.31 5.65 -18.06
N LYS A 10 26.25 5.88 -17.12
CA LYS A 10 27.22 4.89 -16.63
C LYS A 10 26.83 4.13 -15.36
N GLY A 11 25.58 4.18 -14.94
CA GLY A 11 25.13 3.50 -13.71
C GLY A 11 24.75 2.04 -13.95
N GLU A 12 25.18 1.14 -13.07
CA GLU A 12 24.57 -0.19 -12.97
C GLU A 12 23.11 -0.03 -12.52
N VAL A 13 22.19 -0.55 -13.33
CA VAL A 13 20.76 -0.61 -13.00
C VAL A 13 20.32 -2.05 -13.10
N SER A 14 19.89 -2.61 -11.98
CA SER A 14 19.21 -3.89 -11.98
C SER A 14 17.76 -3.66 -12.40
N LEU A 15 17.46 -3.96 -13.66
CA LEU A 15 16.09 -4.01 -14.16
C LEU A 15 15.62 -5.46 -14.09
N ALA A 16 14.51 -5.71 -13.39
CA ALA A 16 13.88 -7.02 -13.31
C ALA A 16 13.18 -7.45 -14.63
N ALA A 17 13.64 -6.92 -15.78
CA ALA A 17 13.08 -7.25 -17.07
C ALA A 17 13.54 -8.64 -17.52
N ALA A 18 12.66 -9.35 -18.22
CA ALA A 18 13.02 -10.59 -18.92
C ALA A 18 14.23 -10.34 -19.82
N ASP A 19 15.18 -11.27 -19.84
CA ASP A 19 16.40 -11.21 -20.64
C ASP A 19 16.12 -10.70 -22.07
N GLY A 20 16.72 -9.57 -22.47
CA GLY A 20 16.70 -9.04 -23.83
C GLY A 20 15.91 -7.75 -24.09
N ASP A 21 15.17 -7.21 -23.11
CA ASP A 21 14.31 -6.02 -23.30
C ASP A 21 14.98 -4.67 -22.96
N VAL A 22 16.27 -4.68 -22.59
CA VAL A 22 17.02 -3.48 -22.17
C VAL A 22 18.16 -3.19 -23.13
N LEU A 23 18.18 -1.98 -23.67
CA LEU A 23 19.26 -1.49 -24.53
C LEU A 23 20.05 -0.40 -23.80
N ALA A 24 21.35 -0.60 -23.64
CA ALA A 24 22.21 0.36 -22.94
C ALA A 24 22.98 1.27 -23.91
N GLU A 25 23.12 2.54 -23.53
CA GLU A 25 24.05 3.48 -24.15
C GLU A 25 25.48 2.94 -24.00
N PRO A 26 26.22 2.74 -25.10
CA PRO A 26 27.62 2.35 -25.01
C PRO A 26 28.43 3.41 -24.24
N GLU A 27 29.43 2.98 -23.47
CA GLU A 27 30.22 3.93 -22.69
C GLU A 27 30.95 4.93 -23.58
N GLY A 28 30.84 6.23 -23.25
CA GLY A 28 31.46 7.31 -24.03
C GLY A 28 30.77 7.58 -25.37
N ALA A 29 29.60 6.99 -25.60
CA ALA A 29 28.84 7.25 -26.81
C ALA A 29 28.31 8.69 -26.86
N GLY A 30 28.32 9.27 -28.06
CA GLY A 30 27.76 10.59 -28.31
C GLY A 30 26.27 10.55 -28.69
N LEU A 31 25.72 11.71 -29.04
CA LEU A 31 24.33 11.90 -29.43
C LEU A 31 23.81 10.88 -30.47
N ALA A 32 24.62 10.52 -31.46
CA ALA A 32 24.22 9.59 -32.51
C ALA A 32 23.82 8.20 -31.98
N ALA A 33 24.48 7.71 -30.93
CA ALA A 33 24.11 6.43 -30.32
C ALA A 33 22.81 6.54 -29.52
N ILE A 34 22.60 7.65 -28.83
CA ILE A 34 21.36 7.92 -28.10
C ILE A 34 20.19 7.99 -29.10
N GLU A 35 20.34 8.69 -30.22
CA GLU A 35 19.33 8.76 -31.28
C GLU A 35 19.07 7.37 -31.90
N ALA A 36 20.09 6.52 -32.07
CA ALA A 36 19.92 5.15 -32.54
C ALA A 36 19.12 4.28 -31.55
N LEU A 37 19.31 4.47 -30.24
CA LEU A 37 18.49 3.82 -29.21
C LEU A 37 17.05 4.34 -29.21
N LEU A 38 16.86 5.65 -29.38
CA LEU A 38 15.54 6.28 -29.44
C LEU A 38 14.75 5.85 -30.70
N ALA A 39 15.44 5.59 -31.81
CA ALA A 39 14.83 5.06 -33.04
C ALA A 39 14.22 3.66 -32.87
N GLN A 40 14.58 2.94 -31.80
CA GLN A 40 13.97 1.65 -31.44
C GLN A 40 12.59 1.80 -30.77
N ASP A 41 12.05 3.02 -30.70
CA ASP A 41 10.76 3.37 -30.10
C ASP A 41 10.62 2.83 -28.66
N PRO A 42 11.51 3.21 -27.73
CA PRO A 42 11.50 2.65 -26.38
C PRO A 42 10.25 3.06 -25.59
N ARG A 43 9.73 2.14 -24.77
CA ARG A 43 8.59 2.41 -23.88
C ARG A 43 8.98 3.25 -22.66
N ALA A 44 10.26 3.24 -22.30
CA ALA A 44 10.81 4.01 -21.20
C ALA A 44 12.32 4.25 -21.37
N ALA A 45 12.83 5.31 -20.74
CA ALA A 45 14.25 5.59 -20.62
C ALA A 45 14.66 5.73 -19.15
N VAL A 46 15.75 5.09 -18.75
CA VAL A 46 16.37 5.24 -17.43
C VAL A 46 17.67 6.02 -17.59
N VAL A 47 17.75 7.19 -16.96
CA VAL A 47 18.91 8.09 -17.00
C VAL A 47 19.63 8.03 -15.68
N THR A 48 20.84 7.48 -15.70
CA THR A 48 21.67 7.25 -14.51
C THR A 48 22.70 8.33 -14.26
N SER A 49 23.11 9.05 -15.30
CA SER A 49 24.04 10.18 -15.20
C SER A 49 23.39 11.36 -14.48
N GLY A 50 24.16 12.05 -13.65
CA GLY A 50 23.75 13.31 -13.03
C GLY A 50 24.18 14.55 -13.82
N GLY A 51 23.98 15.72 -13.21
CA GLY A 51 24.47 16.99 -13.75
C GLY A 51 23.86 17.37 -15.10
N ASP A 52 24.65 18.01 -15.96
CA ASP A 52 24.18 18.52 -17.27
C ASP A 52 23.94 17.39 -18.26
N GLU A 53 24.76 16.35 -18.18
CA GLU A 53 24.67 15.14 -18.99
C GLU A 53 23.33 14.42 -18.77
N GLY A 54 22.97 14.21 -17.50
CA GLY A 54 21.68 13.60 -17.13
C GLY A 54 20.49 14.45 -17.56
N PHE A 55 20.58 15.77 -17.37
CA PHE A 55 19.53 16.68 -17.77
C PHE A 55 19.32 16.68 -19.29
N PHE A 56 20.40 16.77 -20.06
CA PHE A 56 20.38 16.72 -21.52
C PHE A 56 19.73 15.42 -22.02
N ARG A 57 20.19 14.26 -21.52
CA ARG A 57 19.65 12.95 -21.90
C ARG A 57 18.16 12.83 -21.59
N ALA A 58 17.76 13.22 -20.38
CA ALA A 58 16.36 13.16 -19.97
C ALA A 58 15.48 14.06 -20.84
N SER A 59 15.94 15.28 -21.15
CA SER A 59 15.21 16.19 -22.04
C SER A 59 15.09 15.65 -23.46
N LEU A 60 16.19 15.12 -24.01
CA LEU A 60 16.21 14.54 -25.35
C LEU A 60 15.20 13.40 -25.48
N CYS A 61 15.13 12.50 -24.49
CA CYS A 61 14.13 11.43 -24.45
C CYS A 61 12.69 11.98 -24.48
N LEU A 62 12.39 13.02 -23.70
CA LEU A 62 11.06 13.63 -23.66
C LEU A 62 10.71 14.25 -25.02
N GLU A 63 11.65 15.00 -25.61
CA GLU A 63 11.49 15.66 -26.92
C GLU A 63 11.33 14.65 -28.06
N ARG A 64 12.00 13.49 -27.98
CA ARG A 64 11.89 12.40 -28.96
C ARG A 64 10.74 11.44 -28.70
N GLY A 65 9.87 11.77 -27.76
CA GLY A 65 8.58 11.11 -27.60
C GLY A 65 8.56 9.90 -26.67
N VAL A 66 9.65 9.62 -25.94
CA VAL A 66 9.70 8.52 -24.98
C VAL A 66 8.62 8.73 -23.90
N PRO A 67 7.67 7.79 -23.73
CA PRO A 67 6.51 7.99 -22.85
C PRO A 67 6.87 8.24 -21.38
N ARG A 68 7.93 7.57 -20.90
CA ARG A 68 8.35 7.56 -19.49
C ARG A 68 9.86 7.76 -19.39
N VAL A 69 10.28 8.81 -18.69
CA VAL A 69 11.69 9.06 -18.40
C VAL A 69 11.92 8.96 -16.90
N ILE A 70 12.90 8.16 -16.50
CA ILE A 70 13.24 7.88 -15.11
C ILE A 70 14.64 8.45 -14.87
N VAL A 71 14.79 9.35 -13.90
CA VAL A 71 16.11 9.86 -13.47
C VAL A 71 16.42 9.36 -12.06
N ARG A 72 17.69 9.10 -11.75
CA ARG A 72 18.09 8.74 -10.39
C ARG A 72 17.95 9.94 -9.44
N ARG A 73 17.42 9.74 -8.24
CA ARG A 73 17.24 10.78 -7.24
C ARG A 73 18.60 11.35 -6.84
N GLY A 74 18.68 12.67 -6.78
CA GLY A 74 19.93 13.37 -6.45
C GLY A 74 20.94 13.42 -7.60
N ALA A 75 20.66 12.76 -8.73
CA ALA A 75 21.45 12.94 -9.94
C ALA A 75 21.28 14.35 -10.52
N LEU A 76 20.09 14.93 -10.34
CA LEU A 76 19.76 16.28 -10.76
C LEU A 76 19.40 17.15 -9.55
N GLY A 77 19.80 18.41 -9.58
CA GLY A 77 19.34 19.41 -8.63
C GLY A 77 17.84 19.72 -8.82
N GLU A 78 17.19 20.21 -7.77
CA GLU A 78 15.74 20.45 -7.76
C GLU A 78 15.25 21.33 -8.92
N ALA A 79 15.97 22.42 -9.24
CA ALA A 79 15.63 23.30 -10.36
C ALA A 79 15.60 22.56 -11.72
N ARG A 80 16.52 21.63 -11.94
CA ARG A 80 16.59 20.82 -13.17
C ARG A 80 15.49 19.77 -13.22
N GLU A 81 15.18 19.13 -12.09
CA GLU A 81 14.03 18.22 -12.00
C GLU A 81 12.72 18.96 -12.31
N GLN A 82 12.54 20.19 -11.81
CA GLN A 82 11.37 21.02 -12.10
C GLN A 82 11.25 21.37 -13.60
N GLU A 83 12.37 21.75 -14.22
CA GLU A 83 12.39 22.05 -15.65
C GLU A 83 12.04 20.82 -16.50
N LEU A 84 12.62 19.64 -16.19
CA LEU A 84 12.25 18.39 -16.87
C LEU A 84 10.79 18.02 -16.66
N ALA A 85 10.23 18.25 -15.46
CA ALA A 85 8.82 17.98 -15.20
C ALA A 85 7.90 18.90 -16.01
N ALA A 86 8.27 20.18 -16.17
CA ALA A 86 7.57 21.12 -17.04
C ALA A 86 7.62 20.69 -18.51
N ARG A 87 8.80 20.27 -19.00
CA ARG A 87 8.98 19.73 -20.36
C ARG A 87 8.13 18.47 -20.56
N ALA A 88 8.21 17.50 -19.65
CA ALA A 88 7.43 16.27 -19.71
C ALA A 88 5.93 16.58 -19.83
N ARG A 89 5.41 17.52 -19.03
CA ARG A 89 4.02 17.98 -19.13
C ARG A 89 3.70 18.57 -20.51
N SER A 90 4.55 19.46 -21.02
CA SER A 90 4.34 20.10 -22.33
C SER A 90 4.27 19.09 -23.48
N PHE A 91 5.00 17.97 -23.38
CA PHE A 91 5.01 16.90 -24.36
C PHE A 91 4.00 15.78 -24.08
N GLY A 92 3.19 15.88 -23.02
CA GLY A 92 2.26 14.82 -22.62
C GLY A 92 2.96 13.52 -22.17
N LYS A 93 4.15 13.63 -21.57
CA LYS A 93 5.00 12.53 -21.10
C LYS A 93 5.09 12.50 -19.58
N GLU A 94 5.71 11.46 -19.04
CA GLU A 94 5.89 11.28 -17.60
C GLU A 94 7.37 11.32 -17.21
N LEU A 95 7.68 12.12 -16.18
CA LEU A 95 8.99 12.11 -15.50
C LEU A 95 8.86 11.40 -14.15
N PHE A 96 9.76 10.46 -13.92
CA PHE A 96 9.92 9.75 -12.66
C PHE A 96 11.30 10.03 -12.08
N VAL A 97 11.38 10.17 -10.77
CA VAL A 97 12.62 10.14 -10.01
C VAL A 97 12.66 8.82 -9.26
N HIS A 98 13.67 8.01 -9.54
CA HIS A 98 13.91 6.73 -8.86
C HIS A 98 14.97 6.88 -7.79
N ASP A 99 14.69 6.36 -6.61
CA ASP A 99 15.63 6.27 -5.50
C ASP A 99 15.77 4.81 -5.12
N ASP A 100 16.98 4.25 -5.13
CA ASP A 100 17.21 2.83 -4.83
C ASP A 100 16.67 2.45 -3.43
N ALA A 101 16.63 3.42 -2.49
CA ALA A 101 16.03 3.24 -1.18
C ALA A 101 14.54 3.62 -1.13
N ARG A 102 14.06 4.47 -2.06
CA ARG A 102 12.71 5.08 -1.99
C ARG A 102 11.74 4.74 -3.14
N GLY A 103 12.14 3.91 -4.09
CA GLY A 103 11.34 3.55 -5.25
C GLY A 103 11.09 4.73 -6.20
N TYR A 104 10.03 4.64 -7.01
CA TYR A 104 9.68 5.65 -8.01
C TYR A 104 8.74 6.72 -7.44
N GLY A 105 9.09 7.99 -7.62
CA GLY A 105 8.19 9.14 -7.47
C GLY A 105 7.94 9.80 -8.83
N ARG A 106 6.69 10.04 -9.20
CA ARG A 106 6.36 10.86 -10.37
C ARG A 106 6.57 12.33 -10.00
N VAL A 107 7.30 13.08 -10.82
CA VAL A 107 7.51 14.52 -10.63
C VAL A 107 6.50 15.28 -11.49
N ARG A 108 5.69 16.12 -10.86
CA ARG A 108 4.77 17.05 -11.53
C ARG A 108 5.37 18.45 -11.58
N ALA A 109 4.79 19.31 -12.43
CA ALA A 109 5.05 20.74 -12.41
C ALA A 109 4.81 21.31 -10.99
N ALA A 110 5.55 22.36 -10.60
CA ALA A 110 5.58 22.92 -9.24
C ALA A 110 6.18 22.01 -8.14
N ASN A 111 7.06 21.07 -8.52
CA ASN A 111 7.80 20.18 -7.62
C ASN A 111 6.93 19.26 -6.76
N GLU A 112 5.68 19.03 -7.15
CA GLU A 112 4.83 18.05 -6.49
C GLU A 112 5.33 16.64 -6.85
N ARG A 113 5.89 15.95 -5.86
CA ARG A 113 6.32 14.56 -5.98
C ARG A 113 5.18 13.66 -5.53
N VAL A 114 4.63 12.89 -6.45
CA VAL A 114 3.58 11.92 -6.15
C VAL A 114 4.17 10.52 -6.22
N GLN A 115 4.13 9.80 -5.12
CA GLN A 115 4.59 8.41 -5.10
C GLN A 115 3.75 7.58 -6.09
N VAL A 116 4.42 6.84 -6.98
CA VAL A 116 3.72 6.05 -8.00
C VAL A 116 2.83 5.03 -7.29
N GLY A 117 1.54 5.07 -7.62
CA GLY A 117 0.55 4.15 -7.05
C GLY A 117 -0.09 4.57 -5.73
N ALA A 118 0.41 5.62 -5.07
CA ALA A 118 -0.32 6.21 -3.96
C ALA A 118 -1.52 7.03 -4.49
N PRO A 119 -2.65 7.04 -3.77
CA PRO A 119 -3.66 8.08 -3.95
C PRO A 119 -3.00 9.45 -3.84
N GLU A 120 -3.53 10.42 -4.57
CA GLU A 120 -3.07 11.80 -4.45
C GLU A 120 -3.35 12.24 -3.02
N ALA A 121 -2.33 12.20 -2.16
CA ALA A 121 -2.48 12.41 -0.71
C ALA A 121 -3.24 13.71 -0.42
N ARG A 122 -2.99 14.76 -1.20
CA ARG A 122 -3.72 16.03 -1.12
C ARG A 122 -5.19 15.92 -1.53
N ALA A 123 -5.52 15.19 -2.60
CA ALA A 123 -6.91 15.00 -3.01
C ALA A 123 -7.69 14.19 -1.97
N TRP A 124 -7.02 13.20 -1.37
CA TRP A 124 -7.61 12.42 -0.28
C TRP A 124 -7.77 13.25 0.99
N GLU A 125 -6.74 13.97 1.42
CA GLU A 125 -6.80 14.88 2.56
C GLU A 125 -7.87 15.95 2.34
N ALA A 126 -7.99 16.52 1.14
CA ALA A 126 -9.06 17.46 0.79
C ALA A 126 -10.45 16.82 0.90
N ALA A 127 -10.62 15.57 0.43
CA ALA A 127 -11.89 14.86 0.56
C ALA A 127 -12.24 14.56 2.03
N VAL A 128 -11.26 14.15 2.84
CA VAL A 128 -11.44 13.92 4.29
C VAL A 128 -11.81 15.22 5.00
N GLN A 129 -11.11 16.33 4.70
CA GLN A 129 -11.40 17.63 5.29
C GLN A 129 -12.77 18.17 4.87
N ALA A 130 -13.15 18.00 3.61
CA ALA A 130 -14.47 18.41 3.11
C ALA A 130 -15.61 17.61 3.76
N ALA A 131 -15.35 16.36 4.14
CA ALA A 131 -16.29 15.49 4.82
C ALA A 131 -16.31 15.63 6.35
N ALA A 132 -15.40 16.43 6.92
CA ALA A 132 -15.24 16.53 8.37
C ALA A 132 -16.52 17.07 9.03
N GLY A 133 -17.06 16.29 9.98
CA GLY A 133 -18.29 16.64 10.69
C GLY A 133 -19.58 16.22 9.99
N ASP A 134 -19.50 15.57 8.83
CA ASP A 134 -20.63 14.98 8.12
C ASP A 134 -20.41 13.47 7.93
N ALA A 135 -21.21 12.66 8.62
CA ALA A 135 -21.11 11.20 8.60
C ALA A 135 -21.39 10.61 7.21
N THR A 136 -22.31 11.20 6.44
CA THR A 136 -22.68 10.74 5.09
C THR A 136 -21.57 11.07 4.09
N CYS A 137 -21.06 12.30 4.11
CA CYS A 137 -19.92 12.69 3.28
C CYS A 137 -18.67 11.88 3.64
N SER A 138 -18.45 11.60 4.93
CA SER A 138 -17.31 10.78 5.40
C SER A 138 -17.41 9.35 4.89
N ALA A 139 -18.61 8.77 4.97
CA ALA A 139 -18.94 7.44 4.44
C ALA A 139 -18.76 7.35 2.91
N ALA A 140 -19.01 8.45 2.19
CA ALA A 140 -18.90 8.53 0.74
C ALA A 140 -17.52 8.96 0.20
N ILE A 141 -16.51 9.23 1.04
CA ILE A 141 -15.17 9.63 0.56
C ILE A 141 -14.66 8.67 -0.53
N GLY A 142 -14.32 9.23 -1.69
CA GLY A 142 -13.85 8.49 -2.86
C GLY A 142 -14.94 8.04 -3.83
N LEU A 143 -16.21 8.23 -3.48
CA LEU A 143 -17.39 7.79 -4.24
C LEU A 143 -18.23 8.99 -4.67
N GLU A 144 -18.75 8.94 -5.89
CA GLU A 144 -19.73 9.93 -6.39
C GLU A 144 -21.13 9.43 -6.02
N VAL A 145 -21.66 9.98 -4.94
CA VAL A 145 -23.00 9.63 -4.42
C VAL A 145 -23.96 10.77 -4.75
N ASP A 146 -24.84 10.53 -5.72
CA ASP A 146 -25.94 11.43 -6.05
C ASP A 146 -27.24 11.02 -5.33
N ALA A 147 -28.30 11.80 -5.52
CA ALA A 147 -29.60 11.54 -4.89
C ALA A 147 -30.18 10.15 -5.23
N ALA A 148 -29.86 9.59 -6.40
CA ALA A 148 -30.31 8.25 -6.78
C ALA A 148 -29.58 7.17 -5.98
N TRP A 149 -28.27 7.33 -5.78
CA TRP A 149 -27.49 6.44 -4.92
C TRP A 149 -27.84 6.56 -3.43
N GLU A 150 -28.17 7.75 -2.95
CA GLU A 150 -28.68 7.91 -1.58
C GLU A 150 -30.00 7.17 -1.37
N GLU A 151 -30.93 7.26 -2.33
CA GLU A 151 -32.20 6.54 -2.28
C GLU A 151 -31.99 5.02 -2.35
N ALA A 152 -31.11 4.56 -3.26
CA ALA A 152 -30.73 3.16 -3.34
C ALA A 152 -30.11 2.65 -2.03
N ALA A 153 -29.24 3.44 -1.39
CA ALA A 153 -28.67 3.10 -0.09
C ALA A 153 -29.74 3.03 1.00
N ARG A 154 -30.69 3.98 1.05
CA ARG A 154 -31.80 3.93 2.03
C ARG A 154 -32.61 2.64 1.93
N ALA A 155 -32.90 2.21 0.70
CA ALA A 155 -33.69 1.01 0.40
C ALA A 155 -32.91 -0.31 0.56
N ALA A 156 -31.58 -0.29 0.43
CA ALA A 156 -30.76 -1.50 0.47
C ALA A 156 -30.60 -2.08 1.89
N ALA A 157 -30.46 -3.40 1.93
CA ALA A 157 -29.92 -4.08 3.11
C ALA A 157 -28.43 -3.74 3.26
N PRO A 158 -27.92 -3.50 4.49
CA PRO A 158 -26.49 -3.32 4.69
C PRO A 158 -25.74 -4.61 4.36
N LEU A 159 -24.55 -4.50 3.78
CA LEU A 159 -23.66 -5.66 3.64
C LEU A 159 -23.45 -6.35 5.00
N PRO A 160 -23.42 -7.69 5.04
CA PRO A 160 -23.07 -8.42 6.25
C PRO A 160 -21.62 -8.11 6.62
N ILE A 161 -21.35 -8.02 7.92
CA ILE A 161 -19.97 -7.89 8.43
C ILE A 161 -19.30 -9.26 8.35
N ASP A 162 -18.08 -9.30 7.83
CA ASP A 162 -17.28 -10.51 7.77
C ASP A 162 -16.98 -11.05 9.18
N THR A 163 -17.13 -12.36 9.35
CA THR A 163 -17.00 -12.98 10.68
C THR A 163 -15.53 -13.26 10.97
N PRO A 164 -14.98 -12.78 12.10
CA PRO A 164 -13.60 -13.10 12.48
C PRO A 164 -13.38 -14.61 12.62
N VAL A 165 -12.17 -15.07 12.29
CA VAL A 165 -11.78 -16.48 12.50
C VAL A 165 -11.83 -16.79 14.01
N PRO A 166 -12.66 -17.76 14.46
CA PRO A 166 -12.83 -18.03 15.88
C PRO A 166 -11.51 -18.41 16.57
N GLY A 167 -11.24 -17.76 17.71
CA GLY A 167 -10.07 -18.03 18.55
C GLY A 167 -8.73 -17.58 17.94
N LEU A 168 -8.74 -16.88 16.80
CA LEU A 168 -7.54 -16.30 16.22
C LEU A 168 -7.08 -15.11 17.08
N SER A 169 -5.80 -15.06 17.43
CA SER A 169 -5.22 -13.93 18.15
C SER A 169 -5.43 -12.62 17.37
N GLU A 170 -5.78 -11.54 18.07
CA GLU A 170 -5.89 -10.19 17.51
C GLU A 170 -4.57 -9.68 16.91
N ASN A 171 -3.42 -10.15 17.42
CA ASN A 171 -2.09 -9.79 16.96
C ASN A 171 -1.32 -11.04 16.50
N LEU A 172 -1.33 -11.34 15.20
CA LEU A 172 -0.57 -12.47 14.65
C LEU A 172 0.96 -12.28 14.74
N GLU A 173 1.41 -11.07 15.03
CA GLU A 173 2.82 -10.82 15.33
C GLU A 173 3.28 -11.41 16.67
N GLU A 174 2.36 -11.61 17.62
CA GLU A 174 2.66 -12.34 18.86
C GLU A 174 2.97 -13.82 18.55
N VAL A 175 2.31 -14.41 17.56
CA VAL A 175 2.61 -15.76 17.06
C VAL A 175 4.00 -15.81 16.44
N ALA A 176 4.32 -14.86 15.55
CA ALA A 176 5.64 -14.76 14.95
C ALA A 176 6.77 -14.62 15.99
N PHE A 177 6.53 -13.84 17.06
CA PHE A 177 7.46 -13.70 18.17
C PHE A 177 7.61 -14.99 18.98
N ALA A 178 6.50 -15.64 19.33
CA ALA A 178 6.51 -16.88 20.09
C ALA A 178 7.25 -18.03 19.37
N ASN A 179 7.22 -18.04 18.03
CA ASN A 179 7.95 -19.02 17.22
C ASN A 179 9.44 -18.70 17.03
N GLY A 180 9.91 -17.55 17.51
CA GLY A 180 11.29 -17.09 17.29
C GLY A 180 11.55 -16.51 15.90
N ASP A 181 10.51 -16.26 15.08
CA ASP A 181 10.66 -15.64 13.76
C ASP A 181 10.92 -14.13 13.85
N LYS A 182 10.60 -13.51 15.01
CA LYS A 182 10.88 -12.10 15.31
C LYS A 182 11.81 -11.99 16.52
N PRO A 183 12.97 -11.33 16.39
CA PRO A 183 13.85 -11.06 17.54
C PRO A 183 13.22 -10.08 18.54
N VAL A 184 12.49 -9.08 18.03
CA VAL A 184 11.79 -8.08 18.84
C VAL A 184 10.32 -8.00 18.42
N LEU A 185 9.42 -8.07 19.40
CA LEU A 185 7.99 -7.79 19.27
C LEU A 185 7.73 -6.33 19.63
N TYR A 186 6.98 -5.62 18.79
CA TYR A 186 6.60 -4.23 19.02
C TYR A 186 5.08 -4.13 19.10
N LEU A 187 4.56 -3.68 20.22
CA LEU A 187 3.14 -3.50 20.44
C LEU A 187 2.82 -2.04 20.78
N VAL A 188 1.71 -1.54 20.25
CA VAL A 188 1.08 -0.30 20.72
C VAL A 188 -0.10 -0.71 21.57
N VAL A 189 0.00 -0.52 22.88
CA VAL A 189 -1.00 -1.01 23.83
C VAL A 189 -1.61 0.13 24.64
N PRO A 190 -2.89 0.05 25.01
CA PRO A 190 -3.47 0.93 26.00
C PRO A 190 -2.65 0.88 27.29
N ALA A 191 -2.38 2.03 27.90
CA ALA A 191 -1.60 2.12 29.13
C ALA A 191 -2.20 1.27 30.26
N ARG A 192 -3.54 1.20 30.32
CA ARG A 192 -4.27 0.35 31.28
C ARG A 192 -4.06 -1.15 31.08
N SER A 193 -3.62 -1.57 29.90
CA SER A 193 -3.41 -2.97 29.51
C SER A 193 -1.94 -3.39 29.54
N LEU A 194 -1.02 -2.50 29.93
CA LEU A 194 0.43 -2.73 29.85
C LEU A 194 0.86 -3.92 30.73
N GLU A 195 0.46 -3.96 32.00
CA GLU A 195 0.86 -5.03 32.91
C GLU A 195 0.27 -6.39 32.51
N ALA A 196 -0.98 -6.42 32.03
CA ALA A 196 -1.57 -7.63 31.48
C ALA A 196 -0.80 -8.12 30.23
N THR A 197 -0.37 -7.20 29.37
CA THR A 197 0.47 -7.53 28.20
C THR A 197 1.84 -8.04 28.63
N ARG A 198 2.46 -7.42 29.63
CA ARG A 198 3.73 -7.88 30.20
C ARG A 198 3.61 -9.30 30.76
N ALA A 199 2.52 -9.61 31.47
CA ALA A 199 2.27 -10.94 32.01
C ALA A 199 2.13 -12.01 30.92
N ARG A 200 1.53 -11.69 29.77
CA ARG A 200 1.46 -12.60 28.59
C ARG A 200 2.83 -12.93 28.02
N HIS A 201 3.83 -12.08 28.24
CA HIS A 201 5.20 -12.25 27.75
C HIS A 201 6.22 -12.35 28.89
N ALA A 202 5.90 -13.05 29.98
CA ALA A 202 6.72 -13.12 31.20
C ALA A 202 8.18 -13.63 30.98
N GLY A 203 8.44 -14.36 29.90
CA GLY A 203 9.78 -14.82 29.52
C GLY A 203 10.60 -13.83 28.70
N ALA A 204 10.07 -12.64 28.39
CA ALA A 204 10.72 -11.61 27.61
C ALA A 204 10.97 -10.35 28.45
N ALA A 205 12.12 -9.71 28.23
CA ALA A 205 12.36 -8.37 28.73
C ALA A 205 11.49 -7.37 27.96
N MET A 206 10.96 -6.37 28.67
CA MET A 206 10.13 -5.31 28.12
C MET A 206 10.84 -3.96 28.26
N ALA A 207 10.93 -3.21 27.16
CA ALA A 207 11.39 -1.83 27.14
C ALA A 207 10.30 -0.92 26.57
N LEU A 208 10.11 0.27 27.16
CA LEU A 208 9.17 1.26 26.66
C LEU A 208 9.92 2.32 25.87
N ALA A 209 9.36 2.72 24.73
CA ALA A 209 9.92 3.83 23.93
C ALA A 209 9.82 5.18 24.65
N ARG A 210 8.82 5.34 25.51
CA ARG A 210 8.64 6.50 26.39
C ARG A 210 8.10 6.01 27.72
N THR A 211 8.51 6.67 28.81
CA THR A 211 8.00 6.36 30.15
C THR A 211 6.56 6.82 30.35
N GLN A 212 6.11 7.81 29.58
CA GLN A 212 4.75 8.36 29.65
C GLN A 212 3.89 7.89 28.49
N ALA A 213 2.67 7.46 28.80
CA ALA A 213 1.65 7.18 27.80
C ALA A 213 1.25 8.46 27.07
N SER A 214 0.95 8.35 25.78
CA SER A 214 0.48 9.47 24.96
C SER A 214 -0.89 9.13 24.39
N PRO A 215 -1.85 10.07 24.38
CA PRO A 215 -3.12 9.86 23.72
C PRO A 215 -2.91 9.64 22.23
N LEU A 216 -3.54 8.59 21.70
CA LEU A 216 -3.46 8.21 20.30
C LEU A 216 -4.86 8.18 19.71
N VAL A 217 -5.02 8.84 18.57
CA VAL A 217 -6.21 8.74 17.71
C VAL A 217 -5.82 8.05 16.42
N VAL A 218 -6.69 7.17 15.93
CA VAL A 218 -6.58 6.56 14.60
C VAL A 218 -7.67 7.15 13.73
N GLU A 219 -7.28 7.84 12.67
CA GLU A 219 -8.21 8.41 11.69
C GLU A 219 -8.86 7.28 10.87
N GLY A 220 -10.19 7.17 10.86
CA GLY A 220 -10.89 6.05 10.22
C GLY A 220 -10.56 5.91 8.72
N ALA A 221 -10.63 7.00 7.96
CA ALA A 221 -10.44 6.96 6.52
C ALA A 221 -9.00 6.62 6.08
N THR A 222 -7.98 6.88 6.88
CA THR A 222 -6.57 6.69 6.46
C THR A 222 -5.82 5.66 7.31
N GLY A 223 -6.39 5.30 8.46
CA GLY A 223 -5.70 4.60 9.54
C GLY A 223 -4.53 5.39 10.12
N ARG A 224 -4.45 6.71 9.86
CA ARG A 224 -3.35 7.55 10.32
C ARG A 224 -3.38 7.67 11.83
N ARG A 225 -2.26 7.31 12.45
CA ARG A 225 -2.02 7.45 13.89
C ARG A 225 -1.55 8.86 14.22
N ILE A 226 -2.30 9.56 15.06
CA ILE A 226 -2.04 10.94 15.46
C ILE A 226 -1.87 10.96 16.97
N GLU A 227 -0.65 11.27 17.43
CA GLU A 227 -0.39 11.59 18.84
C GLU A 227 -0.94 12.98 19.15
N GLY A 228 -1.70 13.14 20.24
CA GLY A 228 -2.37 14.39 20.56
C GLY A 228 -2.92 14.49 21.97
N ALA A 229 -3.77 15.50 22.22
CA ALA A 229 -4.41 15.73 23.52
C ALA A 229 -5.69 14.89 23.73
N THR A 230 -6.21 14.28 22.67
CA THR A 230 -7.42 13.47 22.67
C THR A 230 -7.08 12.02 22.31
N GLY A 231 -7.93 11.06 22.71
CA GLY A 231 -7.74 9.64 22.42
C GLY A 231 -7.37 8.81 23.65
N GLU A 232 -7.15 7.52 23.41
CA GLU A 232 -6.76 6.58 24.46
C GLU A 232 -5.26 6.72 24.75
N ALA A 233 -4.89 6.79 26.04
CA ALA A 233 -3.49 6.79 26.43
C ALA A 233 -2.84 5.45 26.07
N THR A 234 -1.87 5.47 25.17
CA THR A 234 -1.15 4.28 24.70
C THR A 234 0.34 4.37 24.98
N VAL A 235 0.99 3.21 25.03
CA VAL A 235 2.44 3.07 25.17
C VAL A 235 2.99 2.21 24.05
N HIS A 236 4.21 2.55 23.61
CA HIS A 236 4.99 1.79 22.65
C HIS A 236 5.90 0.83 23.42
N ALA A 237 5.56 -0.45 23.43
CA ALA A 237 6.25 -1.49 24.18
C ALA A 237 7.03 -2.42 23.23
N PHE A 238 8.27 -2.72 23.59
CA PHE A 238 9.16 -3.64 22.88
C PHE A 238 9.47 -4.84 23.78
N PHE A 239 9.28 -6.05 23.27
CA PHE A 239 9.56 -7.30 23.97
C PHE A 239 10.63 -8.10 23.23
N SER A 240 11.57 -8.69 23.98
CA SER A 240 12.61 -9.57 23.45
C SER A 240 13.09 -10.55 24.51
N THR A 241 13.51 -11.75 24.10
CA THR A 241 14.23 -12.68 24.98
C THR A 241 15.65 -12.21 25.28
N ASP A 242 16.20 -11.32 24.42
CA ASP A 242 17.43 -10.57 24.66
C ASP A 242 17.07 -9.13 25.12
N PRO A 243 17.33 -8.77 26.39
CA PRO A 243 17.05 -7.43 26.92
C PRO A 243 17.69 -6.29 26.10
N ALA A 244 18.91 -6.49 25.59
CA ALA A 244 19.63 -5.46 24.86
C ALA A 244 18.94 -5.10 23.54
N LEU A 245 18.27 -6.07 22.89
CA LEU A 245 17.52 -5.81 21.66
C LEU A 245 16.24 -4.99 21.95
N ALA A 246 15.52 -5.27 23.04
CA ALA A 246 14.33 -4.51 23.41
C ALA A 246 14.70 -3.05 23.72
N GLU A 247 15.73 -2.84 24.54
CA GLU A 247 16.24 -1.52 24.91
C GLU A 247 16.73 -0.73 23.68
N ARG A 248 17.48 -1.39 22.78
CA ARG A 248 17.95 -0.77 21.54
C ARG A 248 16.79 -0.35 20.64
N ALA A 249 15.77 -1.19 20.48
CA ALA A 249 14.59 -0.88 19.67
C ALA A 249 13.81 0.31 20.25
N ALA A 250 13.58 0.29 21.57
CA ALA A 250 12.92 1.38 22.29
C ALA A 250 13.69 2.70 22.14
N SER A 251 15.02 2.69 22.33
CA SER A 251 15.86 3.88 22.21
C SER A 251 15.87 4.44 20.78
N LEU A 252 15.99 3.59 19.75
CA LEU A 252 15.92 4.03 18.36
C LEU A 252 14.55 4.64 18.03
N TRP A 253 13.47 4.07 18.56
CA TRP A 253 12.13 4.61 18.37
C TRP A 253 11.99 5.99 19.02
N GLU A 254 12.42 6.14 20.28
CA GLU A 254 12.37 7.39 21.05
C GLU A 254 13.15 8.50 20.35
N GLN A 255 14.36 8.16 19.91
CA GLN A 255 15.18 9.04 19.12
C GLN A 255 14.36 9.52 17.92
N GLY A 256 13.80 8.61 17.14
CA GLY A 256 12.82 8.96 16.12
C GLY A 256 12.55 7.79 15.19
N SER A 257 11.41 7.15 15.37
CA SER A 257 10.95 6.00 14.59
C SER A 257 11.07 6.20 13.09
N SER A 258 10.82 7.43 12.61
CA SER A 258 10.91 7.76 11.19
C SER A 258 12.34 7.81 10.64
N ARG A 259 13.32 8.35 11.38
CA ARG A 259 14.70 8.38 10.88
C ARG A 259 15.41 7.05 11.05
N ASN A 260 14.99 6.27 12.05
CA ASN A 260 15.60 5.00 12.42
C ASN A 260 14.84 3.78 11.85
N ALA A 261 13.90 3.99 10.92
CA ALA A 261 12.99 2.95 10.46
C ALA A 261 13.69 1.71 9.85
N LEU A 262 14.85 1.87 9.19
CA LEU A 262 15.64 0.72 8.70
C LEU A 262 16.19 -0.12 9.86
N ALA A 263 16.88 0.53 10.79
CA ALA A 263 17.49 -0.14 11.96
C ALA A 263 16.42 -0.76 12.88
N ILE A 264 15.29 -0.09 13.06
CA ILE A 264 14.15 -0.65 13.79
C ILE A 264 13.59 -1.87 13.04
N GLY A 265 13.40 -1.78 11.72
CA GLY A 265 12.92 -2.90 10.91
C GLY A 265 13.81 -4.13 11.02
N GLU A 266 15.13 -3.95 11.01
CA GLU A 266 16.10 -5.03 11.22
C GLU A 266 15.91 -5.72 12.58
N LEU A 267 15.82 -4.95 13.67
CA LEU A 267 15.58 -5.48 15.02
C LEU A 267 14.25 -6.23 15.12
N LEU A 268 13.22 -5.78 14.40
CA LEU A 268 11.91 -6.41 14.36
C LEU A 268 11.85 -7.66 13.44
N GLY A 269 12.96 -8.02 12.79
CA GLY A 269 13.05 -9.16 11.88
C GLY A 269 12.41 -8.92 10.50
N TYR A 270 12.26 -7.66 10.08
CA TYR A 270 11.63 -7.35 8.79
C TYR A 270 12.58 -7.66 7.63
N PRO A 271 12.07 -8.21 6.51
CA PRO A 271 12.90 -8.39 5.33
C PRO A 271 13.53 -7.05 4.87
N PRO A 272 14.83 -7.00 4.54
CA PRO A 272 15.50 -5.76 4.16
C PRO A 272 14.80 -5.00 3.01
N CYS A 273 14.26 -5.72 2.02
CA CYS A 273 13.52 -5.13 0.91
C CYS A 273 12.21 -4.46 1.36
N CYS A 274 11.49 -5.05 2.34
CA CYS A 274 10.26 -4.49 2.89
C CYS A 274 10.57 -3.25 3.75
N ALA A 275 11.62 -3.31 4.58
CA ALA A 275 12.06 -2.17 5.38
C ALA A 275 12.48 -0.98 4.49
N ALA A 276 13.28 -1.23 3.45
CA ALA A 276 13.64 -0.22 2.46
C ALA A 276 12.40 0.37 1.78
N ALA A 277 11.51 -0.49 1.27
CA ALA A 277 10.28 -0.06 0.61
C ALA A 277 9.29 0.67 1.54
N PHE A 278 9.40 0.52 2.86
CA PHE A 278 8.66 1.28 3.85
C PHE A 278 9.32 2.65 4.11
N VAL A 279 10.63 2.70 4.33
CA VAL A 279 11.40 3.95 4.50
C VAL A 279 11.28 4.87 3.28
N ALA A 280 11.04 4.27 2.13
CA ALA A 280 10.72 4.92 0.87
C ALA A 280 9.55 5.89 0.88
N LEU A 281 8.56 5.63 1.72
CA LEU A 281 7.25 6.25 1.61
C LEU A 281 7.29 7.69 2.07
N ALA A 282 6.57 8.56 1.36
CA ALA A 282 6.43 9.97 1.71
C ALA A 282 5.71 10.13 3.06
N ASP A 283 4.65 9.36 3.28
CA ASP A 283 3.96 9.23 4.56
C ASP A 283 3.88 7.77 4.96
N ARG A 284 4.38 7.46 6.16
CA ARG A 284 4.46 6.12 6.74
C ARG A 284 3.40 5.89 7.82
N ARG A 285 2.65 6.93 8.16
CA ARG A 285 1.61 6.89 9.19
C ARG A 285 0.25 6.55 8.59
N ASN A 286 0.04 6.83 7.31
CA ASN A 286 -1.21 6.54 6.59
C ASN A 286 -1.20 5.08 6.11
N ASN A 287 -1.84 4.19 6.89
CA ASN A 287 -1.92 2.76 6.58
C ASN A 287 -2.60 2.51 5.23
N ALA A 288 -3.61 3.30 4.89
CA ALA A 288 -4.32 3.10 3.65
C ALA A 288 -3.41 3.36 2.44
N ALA A 289 -2.61 4.43 2.47
CA ALA A 289 -1.58 4.70 1.47
C ALA A 289 -0.57 3.55 1.33
N LEU A 290 -0.25 2.82 2.42
CA LEU A 290 0.62 1.64 2.36
C LEU A 290 0.01 0.54 1.47
N VAL A 291 -1.30 0.29 1.59
CA VAL A 291 -2.01 -0.71 0.77
C VAL A 291 -1.97 -0.32 -0.70
N TYR A 292 -2.29 0.93 -1.03
CA TYR A 292 -2.28 1.42 -2.41
C TYR A 292 -0.90 1.33 -3.07
N VAL A 293 0.14 1.81 -2.39
CA VAL A 293 1.51 1.75 -2.91
C VAL A 293 1.96 0.31 -3.09
N THR A 294 1.63 -0.58 -2.15
CA THR A 294 1.95 -2.00 -2.24
C THR A 294 1.23 -2.64 -3.44
N ALA A 295 -0.06 -2.37 -3.63
CA ALA A 295 -0.83 -2.86 -4.77
C ALA A 295 -0.25 -2.39 -6.10
N ALA A 296 0.12 -1.11 -6.20
CA ALA A 296 0.70 -0.55 -7.40
C ALA A 296 2.09 -1.10 -7.70
N ARG A 297 2.96 -1.26 -6.69
CA ARG A 297 4.26 -1.92 -6.83
C ARG A 297 4.09 -3.37 -7.31
N THR A 298 3.11 -4.09 -6.75
CA THR A 298 2.78 -5.46 -7.15
C THR A 298 2.46 -5.52 -8.64
N ARG A 299 1.57 -4.64 -9.13
CA ARG A 299 1.23 -4.55 -10.57
C ARG A 299 2.43 -4.14 -11.43
N ALA A 300 3.19 -3.15 -10.99
CA ALA A 300 4.36 -2.66 -11.73
C ALA A 300 5.44 -3.74 -11.91
N LEU A 301 5.58 -4.62 -10.91
CA LEU A 301 6.46 -5.78 -10.95
C LEU A 301 5.85 -6.99 -11.67
N GLN A 302 4.59 -6.89 -12.12
CA GLN A 302 3.80 -8.02 -12.62
C GLN A 302 3.81 -9.22 -11.65
N ALA A 303 3.94 -8.92 -10.35
CA ALA A 303 3.99 -9.91 -9.32
C ALA A 303 2.56 -10.40 -9.01
N ARG A 304 2.45 -11.64 -8.57
CA ARG A 304 1.18 -12.20 -8.09
C ARG A 304 0.75 -11.52 -6.79
N PHE A 305 -0.55 -11.31 -6.61
CA PHE A 305 -1.15 -10.96 -5.32
C PHE A 305 -1.29 -12.24 -4.48
N HIS A 306 -0.35 -12.47 -3.56
CA HIS A 306 -0.34 -13.68 -2.74
C HIS A 306 -1.28 -13.54 -1.52
N PRO A 307 -2.23 -14.46 -1.28
CA PRO A 307 -3.22 -14.37 -0.19
C PRO A 307 -2.64 -14.11 1.19
N LEU A 308 -1.51 -14.75 1.53
CA LEU A 308 -0.88 -14.57 2.85
C LEU A 308 -0.44 -13.13 3.15
N LEU A 309 -0.43 -12.27 2.13
CA LEU A 309 -0.10 -10.86 2.25
C LEU A 309 -1.34 -9.95 2.16
N ASP A 310 -2.56 -10.49 2.21
CA ASP A 310 -3.79 -9.70 2.25
C ASP A 310 -3.97 -8.98 3.60
N VAL A 311 -3.38 -7.79 3.67
CA VAL A 311 -3.45 -6.90 4.82
C VAL A 311 -4.82 -6.27 5.04
N ALA A 312 -5.73 -6.33 4.06
CA ALA A 312 -7.08 -5.78 4.17
C ALA A 312 -8.00 -6.73 4.95
N VAL A 313 -7.87 -8.04 4.73
CA VAL A 313 -8.57 -9.06 5.53
C VAL A 313 -7.84 -9.28 6.86
N ARG A 314 -6.53 -9.56 6.82
CA ARG A 314 -5.76 -9.86 8.04
C ARG A 314 -4.27 -9.67 7.85
N ARG A 315 -3.65 -8.88 8.72
CA ARG A 315 -2.19 -8.75 8.77
C ARG A 315 -1.55 -10.01 9.38
N VAL A 316 -1.16 -10.96 8.53
CA VAL A 316 -0.39 -12.16 8.94
C VAL A 316 1.04 -11.79 9.34
N VAL A 317 1.62 -10.80 8.65
CA VAL A 317 2.92 -10.21 9.00
C VAL A 317 2.76 -8.80 9.56
N PRO A 318 3.56 -8.39 10.58
CA PRO A 318 3.45 -7.07 11.23
C PRO A 318 4.03 -5.89 10.43
N PHE A 319 4.41 -6.12 9.17
CA PHE A 319 5.00 -5.10 8.31
C PHE A 319 4.26 -5.03 6.99
N THR A 320 4.29 -3.86 6.35
CA THR A 320 3.81 -3.73 4.97
C THR A 320 4.83 -4.37 4.03
N PRO A 321 4.42 -5.37 3.22
CA PRO A 321 5.35 -5.98 2.28
C PRO A 321 5.71 -4.98 1.16
N CYS A 322 6.90 -5.10 0.56
CA CYS A 322 7.28 -4.20 -0.56
C CYS A 322 6.37 -4.38 -1.79
N SER A 323 5.77 -5.56 -1.94
CA SER A 323 4.73 -5.94 -2.90
C SER A 323 3.94 -7.13 -2.33
N PHE A 324 2.69 -7.34 -2.74
CA PHE A 324 1.90 -8.52 -2.39
C PHE A 324 2.40 -9.82 -3.01
N GLY A 325 3.43 -9.76 -3.87
CA GLY A 325 4.18 -10.94 -4.35
C GLY A 325 5.59 -11.06 -3.78
N CYS A 326 5.90 -10.39 -2.66
CA CYS A 326 7.24 -10.44 -2.07
C CYS A 326 7.51 -11.81 -1.44
N GLU A 327 8.42 -12.60 -2.03
CA GLU A 327 8.77 -13.95 -1.57
C GLU A 327 9.21 -14.00 -0.10
N ARG A 328 10.07 -13.07 0.33
CA ARG A 328 10.53 -13.02 1.73
C ARG A 328 9.39 -12.76 2.72
N ALA A 329 8.42 -11.93 2.33
CA ALA A 329 7.23 -11.68 3.14
C ALA A 329 6.30 -12.90 3.14
N ILE A 330 6.15 -13.59 2.00
CA ILE A 330 5.37 -14.83 1.89
C ILE A 330 5.97 -15.91 2.78
N THR A 331 7.29 -16.12 2.77
CA THR A 331 7.97 -17.07 3.66
C THR A 331 7.74 -16.75 5.14
N ALA A 332 7.80 -15.46 5.52
CA ALA A 332 7.50 -15.05 6.88
C ALA A 332 6.03 -15.34 7.25
N ALA A 333 5.09 -14.99 6.38
CA ALA A 333 3.66 -15.22 6.59
C ALA A 333 3.31 -16.72 6.66
N ALA A 334 3.94 -17.55 5.84
CA ALA A 334 3.75 -18.99 5.83
C ALA A 334 4.19 -19.64 7.16
N ARG A 335 5.31 -19.18 7.75
CA ARG A 335 5.75 -19.65 9.08
C ARG A 335 4.75 -19.28 10.19
N VAL A 336 4.20 -18.07 10.14
CA VAL A 336 3.14 -17.66 11.08
C VAL A 336 1.91 -18.54 10.93
N LEU A 337 1.45 -18.77 9.70
CA LEU A 337 0.30 -19.62 9.43
C LEU A 337 0.52 -21.06 9.89
N ALA A 338 1.70 -21.62 9.65
CA ALA A 338 2.06 -22.99 10.01
C ALA A 338 2.12 -23.22 11.53
N ALA A 339 2.26 -22.17 12.33
CA ALA A 339 2.25 -22.25 13.79
C ALA A 339 0.86 -22.10 14.42
N LEU A 340 -0.16 -21.77 13.62
CA LEU A 340 -1.53 -21.76 14.10
C LEU A 340 -2.09 -23.19 14.17
N PRO A 341 -3.07 -23.45 15.04
CA PRO A 341 -3.87 -24.68 14.97
C PRO A 341 -4.46 -24.89 13.57
N SER A 342 -4.46 -26.13 13.05
CA SER A 342 -4.88 -26.45 11.66
C SER A 342 -6.21 -25.81 11.26
N ALA A 343 -7.23 -25.93 12.13
CA ALA A 343 -8.55 -25.36 11.87
C ALA A 343 -8.51 -23.82 11.73
N GLN A 344 -7.67 -23.13 12.50
CA GLN A 344 -7.49 -21.68 12.40
C GLN A 344 -6.67 -21.31 11.16
N ALA A 345 -5.61 -22.05 10.85
CA ALA A 345 -4.79 -21.86 9.67
C ALA A 345 -5.61 -22.00 8.38
N GLU A 346 -6.44 -23.05 8.29
CA GLU A 346 -7.34 -23.29 7.15
C GLU A 346 -8.41 -22.20 7.02
N ALA A 347 -9.05 -21.82 8.13
CA ALA A 347 -10.07 -20.78 8.12
C ALA A 347 -9.47 -19.42 7.72
N LEU A 348 -8.30 -19.07 8.25
CA LEU A 348 -7.58 -17.86 7.87
C LEU A 348 -7.12 -17.92 6.40
N GLY A 349 -6.61 -19.05 5.93
CA GLY A 349 -6.23 -19.24 4.53
C GLY A 349 -7.38 -19.02 3.56
N ARG A 350 -8.58 -19.52 3.88
CA ARG A 350 -9.80 -19.26 3.10
C ARG A 350 -10.18 -17.78 3.11
N ALA A 351 -10.15 -17.15 4.29
CA ALA A 351 -10.49 -15.73 4.44
C ALA A 351 -9.56 -14.83 3.60
N LEU A 352 -8.25 -15.10 3.63
CA LEU A 352 -7.20 -14.37 2.91
C LEU A 352 -7.21 -14.58 1.39
N ALA A 353 -7.84 -15.65 0.90
CA ALA A 353 -7.88 -15.97 -0.52
C ALA A 353 -9.00 -15.22 -1.28
N ARG A 354 -9.82 -14.44 -0.59
CA ARG A 354 -10.91 -13.67 -1.18
C ARG A 354 -10.36 -12.39 -1.81
N PRO A 355 -10.70 -12.05 -3.06
CA PRO A 355 -10.41 -10.74 -3.61
C PRO A 355 -11.11 -9.64 -2.81
N VAL A 356 -10.47 -8.47 -2.72
CA VAL A 356 -10.98 -7.34 -1.92
C VAL A 356 -11.12 -6.09 -2.78
N LEU A 357 -12.28 -5.42 -2.73
CA LEU A 357 -12.35 -4.00 -3.05
C LEU A 357 -11.94 -3.22 -1.81
N TYR A 358 -10.74 -2.62 -1.86
CA TYR A 358 -10.21 -1.81 -0.79
C TYR A 358 -10.41 -0.34 -1.11
N LEU A 359 -11.28 0.36 -0.38
CA LEU A 359 -11.40 1.81 -0.47
C LEU A 359 -10.41 2.46 0.49
N ASP A 360 -10.39 2.02 1.75
CA ASP A 360 -9.42 2.42 2.76
C ASP A 360 -9.49 1.59 4.05
N GLU A 361 -8.88 2.08 5.13
CA GLU A 361 -8.80 1.39 6.43
C GLU A 361 -10.15 1.25 7.12
N ALA A 362 -11.12 2.13 6.83
CA ALA A 362 -12.48 2.00 7.35
C ALA A 362 -13.38 1.17 6.44
N ARG A 363 -13.00 0.99 5.17
CA ARG A 363 -13.89 0.51 4.11
C ARG A 363 -13.19 -0.47 3.19
N ALA A 364 -13.47 -1.74 3.40
CA ALA A 364 -13.07 -2.79 2.50
C ALA A 364 -14.18 -3.84 2.37
N VAL A 365 -14.29 -4.42 1.18
CA VAL A 365 -15.32 -5.42 0.84
C VAL A 365 -14.63 -6.65 0.29
N ALA A 366 -14.78 -7.80 0.96
CA ALA A 366 -14.34 -9.08 0.44
C ALA A 366 -15.42 -9.68 -0.49
N LEU A 367 -14.96 -10.34 -1.55
CA LEU A 367 -15.80 -10.91 -2.60
C LEU A 367 -15.80 -12.43 -2.48
N GLU A 368 -16.94 -13.00 -2.13
CA GLU A 368 -17.13 -14.42 -1.89
C GLU A 368 -17.43 -15.19 -3.18
N GLY A 369 -16.99 -16.45 -3.22
CA GLY A 369 -17.15 -17.30 -4.41
C GLY A 369 -16.40 -16.78 -5.65
N ALA A 370 -15.42 -15.90 -5.44
CA ALA A 370 -14.89 -15.09 -6.50
C ALA A 370 -13.90 -15.82 -7.43
N ARG A 371 -13.83 -15.36 -8.68
CA ARG A 371 -12.85 -15.75 -9.70
C ARG A 371 -12.21 -14.49 -10.28
N VAL A 372 -10.88 -14.45 -10.27
CA VAL A 372 -10.09 -13.33 -10.78
C VAL A 372 -9.90 -13.48 -12.29
N GLY A 373 -10.36 -12.49 -13.05
CA GLY A 373 -10.01 -12.29 -14.46
C GLY A 373 -8.92 -11.22 -14.62
N GLU A 374 -8.54 -10.93 -15.87
CA GLU A 374 -7.47 -9.96 -16.16
C GLU A 374 -7.81 -8.53 -15.69
N ALA A 375 -9.05 -8.10 -15.89
CA ALA A 375 -9.52 -6.74 -15.57
C ALA A 375 -10.79 -6.71 -14.72
N SER A 376 -11.28 -7.87 -14.28
CA SER A 376 -12.53 -8.00 -13.56
C SER A 376 -12.50 -9.15 -12.55
N ILE A 377 -13.43 -9.12 -11.59
CA ILE A 377 -13.63 -10.18 -10.61
C ILE A 377 -15.09 -10.61 -10.68
N THR A 378 -15.35 -11.87 -10.99
CA THR A 378 -16.70 -12.45 -10.87
C THR A 378 -16.88 -12.97 -9.47
N PHE A 379 -18.01 -12.72 -8.80
CA PHE A 379 -18.27 -13.06 -7.41
C PHE A 379 -19.75 -13.40 -7.19
N GLU A 380 -20.04 -14.15 -6.13
CA GLU A 380 -21.40 -14.61 -5.78
C GLU A 380 -22.05 -13.70 -4.74
N SER A 381 -21.28 -13.26 -3.75
CA SER A 381 -21.74 -12.34 -2.70
C SER A 381 -20.58 -11.49 -2.18
N ALA A 382 -20.90 -10.49 -1.36
CA ALA A 382 -19.94 -9.55 -0.81
C ALA A 382 -20.16 -9.37 0.69
N CYS A 383 -19.07 -9.19 1.44
CA CYS A 383 -19.10 -8.91 2.87
C CYS A 383 -18.22 -7.71 3.21
N PHE A 384 -18.68 -6.90 4.16
CA PHE A 384 -17.95 -5.74 4.64
C PHE A 384 -16.91 -6.18 5.67
N LEU A 385 -15.64 -5.83 5.47
CA LEU A 385 -14.58 -6.22 6.37
C LEU A 385 -14.59 -5.35 7.64
N PRO A 386 -14.43 -5.94 8.84
CA PRO A 386 -14.25 -5.18 10.07
C PRO A 386 -13.06 -4.22 9.98
N ALA A 387 -13.30 -2.95 10.28
CA ALA A 387 -12.26 -1.93 10.24
C ALA A 387 -11.48 -1.86 11.57
N PRO A 388 -10.14 -1.74 11.55
CA PRO A 388 -9.35 -1.44 12.75
C PRO A 388 -9.62 -0.02 13.30
N ALA A 389 -10.12 0.89 12.46
CA ALA A 389 -10.54 2.23 12.82
C ALA A 389 -11.91 2.51 12.16
N PRO A 390 -13.01 2.07 12.79
CA PRO A 390 -14.33 2.19 12.19
C PRO A 390 -14.74 3.67 12.05
N LEU A 391 -15.64 3.93 11.10
CA LEU A 391 -16.42 5.17 11.07
C LEU A 391 -17.31 5.25 12.32
N ASP A 392 -17.96 6.39 12.53
CA ASP A 392 -19.10 6.38 13.44
C ASP A 392 -20.20 5.43 12.96
N ALA A 393 -21.10 5.05 13.86
CA ALA A 393 -22.11 4.02 13.59
C ALA A 393 -23.05 4.40 12.42
N GLU A 394 -23.32 5.68 12.23
CA GLU A 394 -24.18 6.17 11.14
C GLU A 394 -23.44 6.07 9.79
N GLY A 395 -22.20 6.53 9.74
CA GLY A 395 -21.34 6.46 8.56
C GLY A 395 -21.02 5.02 8.15
N GLU A 396 -20.77 4.12 9.10
CA GLU A 396 -20.59 2.70 8.80
C GLU A 396 -21.87 2.10 8.20
N LEU A 397 -23.02 2.34 8.83
CA LEU A 397 -24.31 1.83 8.35
C LEU A 397 -24.63 2.36 6.94
N PHE A 398 -24.44 3.65 6.71
CA PHE A 398 -24.63 4.26 5.39
C PHE A 398 -23.70 3.64 4.35
N THR A 399 -22.40 3.52 4.66
CA THR A 399 -21.42 2.90 3.74
C THR A 399 -21.81 1.47 3.39
N ARG A 400 -22.19 0.68 4.39
CA ARG A 400 -22.59 -0.73 4.19
C ARG A 400 -23.85 -0.85 3.36
N LYS A 401 -24.79 0.08 3.48
CA LYS A 401 -25.99 0.15 2.65
C LYS A 401 -25.69 0.60 1.22
N LEU A 402 -24.85 1.62 1.04
CA LEU A 402 -24.41 2.09 -0.27
C LEU A 402 -23.69 0.98 -1.05
N LEU A 403 -22.72 0.32 -0.41
CA LEU A 403 -22.02 -0.81 -1.00
C LEU A 403 -22.94 -2.03 -1.14
N GLY A 404 -23.92 -2.21 -0.25
CA GLY A 404 -24.97 -3.22 -0.37
C GLY A 404 -25.78 -3.05 -1.64
N ALA A 405 -26.21 -1.82 -1.93
CA ALA A 405 -26.91 -1.48 -3.17
C ALA A 405 -26.05 -1.77 -4.41
N LEU A 406 -24.74 -1.48 -4.37
CA LEU A 406 -23.83 -1.78 -5.47
C LEU A 406 -23.69 -3.30 -5.71
N PHE A 407 -23.47 -4.07 -4.65
CA PHE A 407 -23.08 -5.50 -4.72
C PHE A 407 -24.24 -6.50 -4.65
N GLU A 408 -25.48 -6.03 -4.46
CA GLU A 408 -26.66 -6.90 -4.35
C GLU A 408 -26.78 -7.87 -5.55
N GLY A 409 -26.91 -9.17 -5.26
CA GLY A 409 -27.12 -10.21 -6.28
C GLY A 409 -25.86 -10.77 -6.95
N GLY A 410 -24.67 -10.31 -6.57
CA GLY A 410 -23.42 -10.81 -7.15
C GLY A 410 -23.21 -10.35 -8.60
N GLY A 411 -22.15 -10.83 -9.25
CA GLY A 411 -21.90 -10.54 -10.66
C GLY A 411 -20.42 -10.36 -10.99
N THR A 412 -20.13 -9.54 -11.99
CA THR A 412 -18.76 -9.20 -12.40
C THR A 412 -18.45 -7.75 -12.05
N LEU A 413 -17.51 -7.57 -11.12
CA LEU A 413 -16.97 -6.28 -10.72
C LEU A 413 -15.82 -5.89 -11.66
N ALA A 414 -15.92 -4.71 -12.26
CA ALA A 414 -14.82 -4.04 -12.94
C ALA A 414 -14.51 -2.71 -12.25
N CYS A 415 -13.23 -2.39 -12.12
CA CYS A 415 -12.77 -1.09 -11.64
C CYS A 415 -12.18 -0.31 -12.81
N THR A 416 -12.88 0.74 -13.21
CA THR A 416 -12.45 1.67 -14.27
C THR A 416 -11.82 2.91 -13.66
N GLU A 417 -11.23 3.78 -14.48
CA GLU A 417 -10.71 5.06 -14.00
C GLU A 417 -11.78 5.88 -13.27
N GLY A 418 -13.02 5.91 -13.77
CA GLY A 418 -14.08 6.77 -13.22
C GLY A 418 -15.12 6.09 -12.33
N ALA A 419 -15.15 4.75 -12.24
CA ALA A 419 -16.24 4.06 -11.54
C ALA A 419 -15.93 2.62 -11.15
N PHE A 420 -16.65 2.12 -10.14
CA PHE A 420 -16.87 0.70 -9.91
C PHE A 420 -18.15 0.27 -10.64
N GLU A 421 -18.06 -0.81 -11.40
CA GLU A 421 -19.19 -1.31 -12.19
C GLU A 421 -19.43 -2.78 -11.87
N VAL A 422 -20.65 -3.12 -11.42
CA VAL A 422 -21.09 -4.49 -11.18
C VAL A 422 -22.10 -4.88 -12.25
N ARG A 423 -21.76 -5.90 -13.03
CA ARG A 423 -22.62 -6.46 -14.09
C ARG A 423 -23.19 -7.80 -13.66
N GLY A 424 -24.51 -7.87 -13.52
CA GLY A 424 -25.26 -9.11 -13.37
C GLY A 424 -25.88 -9.57 -14.69
N ALA A 425 -26.65 -10.66 -14.66
CA ALA A 425 -27.32 -11.16 -15.87
C ALA A 425 -28.39 -10.20 -16.42
N SER A 426 -29.04 -9.43 -15.53
CA SER A 426 -30.16 -8.53 -15.86
C SER A 426 -29.93 -7.07 -15.46
N PHE A 427 -28.75 -6.74 -14.94
CA PHE A 427 -28.49 -5.40 -14.43
C PHE A 427 -27.05 -4.95 -14.65
N THR A 428 -26.86 -3.64 -14.63
CA THR A 428 -25.55 -3.01 -14.49
C THR A 428 -25.68 -1.86 -13.51
N ARG A 429 -24.89 -1.90 -12.44
CA ARG A 429 -24.81 -0.82 -11.46
C ARG A 429 -23.45 -0.16 -11.54
N ARG A 430 -23.43 1.16 -11.53
CA ARG A 430 -22.21 1.96 -11.68
C ARG A 430 -22.15 3.02 -10.60
N LEU A 431 -21.16 2.90 -9.71
CA LEU A 431 -20.87 3.89 -8.67
C LEU A 431 -19.63 4.67 -9.07
N GLY A 432 -19.79 5.99 -9.28
CA GLY A 432 -18.70 6.86 -9.71
C GLY A 432 -17.62 7.03 -8.64
N ARG A 433 -16.44 7.48 -9.06
CA ARG A 433 -15.27 7.70 -8.21
C ARG A 433 -14.84 9.15 -8.32
N THR A 434 -14.72 9.83 -7.20
CA THR A 434 -14.24 11.23 -7.18
C THR A 434 -12.77 11.33 -7.56
N SER A 435 -12.03 10.22 -7.51
CA SER A 435 -10.67 10.11 -8.01
C SER A 435 -10.39 8.71 -8.55
N PRO A 436 -9.70 8.56 -9.69
CA PRO A 436 -9.25 7.26 -10.22
C PRO A 436 -8.25 6.54 -9.32
N ARG A 437 -7.80 7.19 -8.22
CA ARG A 437 -6.88 6.61 -7.25
C ARG A 437 -7.52 6.25 -5.92
N LEU A 438 -8.81 6.51 -5.73
CA LEU A 438 -9.55 6.12 -4.53
C LEU A 438 -10.38 4.88 -4.84
N GLY A 439 -10.07 3.81 -4.12
CA GLY A 439 -10.46 2.43 -4.33
C GLY A 439 -9.51 1.65 -5.23
N VAL A 440 -9.15 0.45 -4.81
CA VAL A 440 -8.28 -0.47 -5.55
C VAL A 440 -8.83 -1.90 -5.40
N LEU A 441 -8.89 -2.63 -6.51
CA LEU A 441 -9.13 -4.07 -6.47
C LEU A 441 -7.84 -4.79 -6.08
N LEU A 442 -7.90 -5.64 -5.07
CA LEU A 442 -6.83 -6.52 -4.65
C LEU A 442 -7.20 -7.94 -5.10
N PRO A 443 -6.71 -8.40 -6.26
CA PRO A 443 -7.10 -9.66 -6.86
C PRO A 443 -6.33 -10.83 -6.23
N PHE A 444 -6.44 -10.98 -4.90
CA PHE A 444 -5.95 -12.17 -4.22
C PHE A 444 -6.71 -13.39 -4.76
N ASP A 445 -6.01 -14.50 -4.94
CA ASP A 445 -6.57 -15.74 -5.48
C ASP A 445 -5.99 -16.94 -4.73
N ARG A 446 -6.70 -18.06 -4.74
CA ARG A 446 -6.44 -19.28 -3.96
C ARG A 446 -4.95 -19.61 -3.82
N LEU A 447 -4.55 -20.01 -2.61
CA LEU A 447 -3.24 -20.60 -2.40
C LEU A 447 -3.09 -21.75 -3.40
N SER A 448 -2.12 -21.64 -4.30
CA SER A 448 -1.79 -22.72 -5.24
C SER A 448 -1.22 -23.85 -4.40
N GLU A 449 -1.86 -25.01 -4.47
CA GLU A 449 -1.39 -26.26 -3.83
C GLU A 449 -0.02 -26.70 -4.35
#